data_AF-A0A1H6SZQ8-F1
#
_entry.id   AF-A0A1H6SZQ8-F1
#
_cell.length_a   1.000
_cell.length_b   1.000
_cell.length_c   1.000
_cell.angle_alpha   90.00
_cell.angle_beta   90.00
_cell.angle_gamma   90.00
#
_symmetry.space_group_name_H-M   'P 1'
#
loop_
_entity.id
_entity.type
_entity.pdbx_description
1 polymer ?
#
loop_
_entity_poly.entity_id
_entity_poly.type
_entity_poly.pdbx_seq_one_letter_code
_entity_poly.pdbx_strand_id
1 'polypeptide(L)' 'MFEAMIWGGAAISLAGLAGLIWCILRVNRARKAGLSDADLRAAVQAVLPWNLGALFLSVIGLMLVILGISLA' A
#
# COMPACT_ATOMS: atom_id res chain seq x y z
N MET A 1 -22.29 12.67 -8.81
CA MET A 1 -22.05 11.22 -8.61
C MET A 1 -20.61 10.86 -8.91
N PHE A 2 -20.06 11.26 -10.06
CA PHE A 2 -18.67 11.00 -10.45
C PHE A 2 -17.61 11.61 -9.52
N GLU A 3 -17.85 12.80 -8.97
CA GLU A 3 -16.93 13.41 -7.99
C GLU A 3 -16.77 12.59 -6.71
N ALA A 4 -17.83 11.90 -6.26
CA ALA A 4 -17.75 11.02 -5.10
C ALA A 4 -16.90 9.76 -5.37
N MET A 5 -16.93 9.24 -6.61
CA MET A 5 -16.04 8.15 -7.04
C MET A 5 -14.58 8.59 -7.10
N ILE A 6 -14.31 9.80 -7.61
CA ILE A 6 -12.95 10.36 -7.69
C ILE A 6 -12.39 10.57 -6.28
N TRP A 7 -13.13 11.27 -5.41
CA TRP A 7 -12.67 11.52 -4.04
C TRP A 7 -12.59 10.25 -3.20
N GLY A 8 -13.55 9.33 -3.35
CA GLY A 8 -13.52 8.04 -2.68
C GLY A 8 -12.35 7.15 -3.14
N GLY A 9 -12.14 7.05 -4.45
CA GLY A 9 -11.00 6.33 -5.02
C GLY A 9 -9.66 6.92 -4.60
N ALA A 10 -9.55 8.26 -4.56
CA ALA A 10 -8.35 8.96 -4.11
C ALA A 10 -8.05 8.65 -2.63
N ALA A 11 -9.07 8.68 -1.76
CA ALA A 11 -8.93 8.34 -0.35
C ALA A 11 -8.48 6.88 -0.15
N ILE A 12 -9.08 5.94 -0.89
CA ILE A 12 -8.70 4.52 -0.87
C ILE A 12 -7.26 4.34 -1.36
N SER A 13 -6.88 5.03 -2.43
CA SER A 13 -5.53 4.95 -2.99
C SER A 13 -4.48 5.47 -2.01
N LEU A 14 -4.76 6.61 -1.36
CA LEU A 14 -3.92 7.20 -0.32
C LEU A 14 -3.78 6.29 0.90
N ALA A 15 -4.87 5.62 1.32
CA ALA A 15 -4.81 4.63 2.40
C ALA A 15 -3.91 3.44 2.04
N GLY A 16 -4.01 2.92 0.81
CA GLY A 16 -3.12 1.88 0.29
C GLY A 16 -1.66 2.35 0.27
N LEU A 17 -1.41 3.57 -0.20
CA LEU A 17 -0.06 4.15 -0.23
C LEU A 17 0.53 4.31 1.19
N ALA A 18 -0.26 4.77 2.16
CA ALA A 18 0.16 4.87 3.56
C ALA A 18 0.55 3.49 4.13
N GLY A 19 -0.21 2.45 3.79
CA GLY A 19 0.12 1.06 4.14
C GLY A 19 1.44 0.58 3.53
N LEU A 20 1.73 0.95 2.27
CA LEU A 20 3.00 0.65 1.61
C LEU A 20 4.17 1.36 2.31
N ILE A 21 4.02 2.64 2.63
CA ILE A 21 5.04 3.41 3.37
C ILE A 21 5.31 2.76 4.72
N TRP A 22 4.28 2.31 5.44
CA TRP A 22 4.47 1.62 6.71
C TRP A 22 5.26 0.30 6.55
N CYS A 23 4.98 -0.48 5.51
CA CYS A 23 5.73 -1.70 5.20
C CYS A 23 7.21 -1.38 4.94
N ILE A 24 7.50 -0.36 4.13
CA ILE A 24 8.87 0.08 3.81
C ILE A 24 9.62 0.50 5.08
N LEU A 25 9.01 1.31 5.93
CA LEU A 25 9.63 1.77 7.18
C LEU A 25 9.93 0.59 8.11
N ARG A 26 9.04 -0.41 8.19
CA ARG A 26 9.24 -1.60 9.02
C ARG A 26 10.38 -2.48 8.52
N VAL A 27 10.46 -2.74 7.21
CA VAL A 27 11.57 -3.49 6.60
C VAL A 27 12.88 -2.74 6.75
N ASN A 28 12.89 -1.43 6.50
CA ASN A 28 14.11 -0.63 6.61
C ASN A 28 14.63 -0.59 8.06
N ARG A 29 13.73 -0.53 9.04
CA ARG A 29 14.08 -0.62 10.46
C ARG A 29 14.64 -2.00 10.81
N ALA A 30 14.04 -3.08 10.31
CA ALA A 30 14.56 -4.44 10.49
C ALA A 30 15.96 -4.61 9.87
N ARG A 31 16.17 -4.09 8.66
CA ARG A 31 17.49 -4.06 8.00
C ARG A 31 18.53 -3.29 8.80
N LYS A 32 18.16 -2.13 9.35
CA LYS A 32 19.05 -1.29 10.17
C LYS A 32 19.37 -1.90 11.53
N ALA A 33 18.60 -2.86 12.02
CA ALA A 33 18.82 -3.51 13.31
C ALA A 33 19.95 -4.55 13.31
N GLY A 34 20.61 -4.79 12.16
CA GLY A 34 21.72 -5.75 12.08
C GLY A 34 21.30 -7.20 12.33
N LEU A 35 20.06 -7.54 11.97
CA LEU A 35 19.51 -8.90 12.10
C LEU A 35 20.35 -9.90 11.30
N SER A 36 20.41 -11.15 11.79
CA SER A 36 20.96 -12.25 11.02
C SER A 36 20.17 -12.44 9.73
N ASP A 37 20.79 -13.03 8.70
CA ASP A 37 20.18 -13.18 7.37
C ASP A 37 18.87 -13.98 7.43
N ALA A 38 18.79 -14.95 8.35
CA ALA A 38 17.58 -15.73 8.61
C ALA A 38 16.46 -14.87 9.23
N ASP A 39 16.78 -14.04 10.21
CA ASP A 39 15.83 -13.17 10.91
C ASP A 39 15.32 -12.04 10.01
N LEU A 40 16.20 -11.49 9.16
CA LEU A 40 15.80 -10.49 8.18
C LEU A 40 14.80 -11.08 7.17
N ARG A 41 15.05 -12.31 6.70
CA ARG A 41 14.18 -12.99 5.75
C ARG A 41 12.81 -13.27 6.36
N ALA A 42 12.76 -13.72 7.62
CA ALA A 42 11.52 -13.91 8.37
C ALA A 42 10.76 -12.59 8.56
N ALA A 43 11.45 -11.50 8.91
CA ALA A 43 10.84 -10.18 9.06
C ALA A 43 10.24 -9.65 7.75
N VAL A 44 10.91 -9.88 6.61
CA VAL A 44 10.40 -9.52 5.28
C VAL A 44 9.18 -10.38 4.90
N GLN A 45 9.22 -11.68 5.17
CA GLN A 45 8.08 -12.58 4.93
C GLN A 45 6.85 -12.19 5.74
N ALA A 46 7.03 -11.71 6.97
CA ALA A 46 5.92 -11.28 7.83
C ALA A 46 5.21 -10.01 7.32
N VAL A 47 5.89 -9.12 6.60
CA VAL A 47 5.29 -7.88 6.07
C VAL A 47 4.76 -8.00 4.65
N LEU A 48 5.12 -9.06 3.93
CA LEU A 48 4.69 -9.32 2.54
C LEU A 48 3.16 -9.32 2.36
N PRO A 49 2.35 -9.98 3.22
CA PRO A 49 0.90 -9.95 3.13
C PRO A 49 0.33 -8.53 3.29
N TRP A 50 0.89 -7.74 4.21
CA TRP A 50 0.51 -6.34 4.41
C TRP A 50 0.85 -5.47 3.19
N ASN A 51 2.03 -5.66 2.62
CA ASN A 51 2.44 -4.95 1.41
C ASN A 51 1.50 -5.26 0.23
N LEU A 52 1.16 -6.54 0.04
CA LEU A 52 0.24 -6.95 -1.03
C LEU A 52 -1.18 -6.41 -0.82
N GLY A 53 -1.69 -6.43 0.42
CA GLY A 53 -2.99 -5.83 0.74
C GLY A 53 -3.02 -4.33 0.49
N ALA A 54 -1.96 -3.62 0.91
CA ALA A 54 -1.80 -2.18 0.70
C ALA A 54 -1.68 -1.82 -0.79
N LEU A 55 -0.92 -2.61 -1.56
CA LEU A 55 -0.80 -2.47 -3.01
C LEU A 55 -2.16 -2.66 -3.69
N PHE A 56 -2.88 -3.72 -3.33
CA PHE A 56 -4.19 -4.02 -3.92
C PHE A 56 -5.20 -2.89 -3.64
N LEU A 57 -5.23 -2.40 -2.40
CA LEU A 57 -6.05 -1.25 -2.02
C LEU A 57 -5.69 0.00 -2.84
N SER A 58 -4.38 0.26 -3.02
CA SER A 58 -3.90 1.40 -3.81
C SER A 58 -4.34 1.32 -5.28
N VAL A 59 -4.22 0.13 -5.88
CA VAL A 59 -4.62 -0.13 -7.27
C VAL A 59 -6.13 0.01 -7.44
N ILE A 60 -6.95 -0.56 -6.54
CA ILE A 60 -8.41 -0.42 -6.59
C ILE A 60 -8.81 1.05 -6.50
N GLY A 61 -8.24 1.79 -5.54
CA GLY A 61 -8.53 3.21 -5.38
C GLY A 61 -8.19 4.00 -6.65
N LEU A 62 -7.04 3.73 -7.25
CA LEU A 62 -6.63 4.36 -8.51
C LEU A 62 -7.57 3.99 -9.67
N MET A 63 -7.99 2.73 -9.78
CA MET A 63 -8.97 2.31 -10.80
C MET A 63 -10.29 3.07 -10.64
N LEU A 64 -10.79 3.26 -9.42
CA LEU A 64 -12.01 4.03 -9.15
C LEU A 64 -11.87 5.50 -9.57
N VAL A 65 -10.70 6.12 -9.32
CA VAL A 65 -10.39 7.48 -9.79
C VAL A 65 -10.43 7.55 -11.32
N ILE A 66 -9.74 6.63 -11.99
CA ILE A 66 -9.67 6.60 -13.46
C ILE A 66 -11.06 6.44 -14.06
N LEU A 67 -11.87 5.51 -13.53
CA LEU A 67 -13.26 5.33 -13.96
C LEU A 67 -14.11 6.57 -13.69
N GLY A 68 -13.94 7.21 -12.53
CA GLY A 68 -14.65 8.44 -12.18
C GLY A 68 -14.33 9.59 -13.13
N ILE A 69 -13.07 9.75 -13.53
CA ILE A 69 -12.64 10.78 -14.50
C ILE A 69 -13.11 10.43 -15.92
N SER A 70 -13.06 9.15 -16.32
CA SER A 70 -13.41 8.73 -17.68
C SER A 70 -14.92 8.79 -17.95
N LEU A 71 -15.73 8.70 -16.90
CA LEU A 71 -17.19 8.72 -16.98
C LEU A 71 -17.81 10.09 -16.64
N ALA A 72 -17.00 11.04 -16.16
CA ALA A 72 -17.39 12.43 -15.89
C ALA A 72 -17.43 13.25 -17.18
#